data_AF-A0A7V7CS94-F1
#
_entry.id   AF-A0A7V7CS94-F1
#
_cell.length_a   1.000
_cell.length_b   1.000
_cell.length_c   1.000
_cell.angle_alpha   90.00
_cell.angle_beta   90.00
_cell.angle_gamma   90.00
#
_symmetry.space_group_name_H-M   'P 1'
#
loop_
_entity.id
_entity.type
_entity.pdbx_description
1 polymer ?
#
loop_
_entity_poly.entity_id
_entity_poly.type
_entity_poly.pdbx_seq_one_letter_code
_entity_poly.pdbx_strand_id
1 'polypeptide(L)' 'HDTCPHCGWDIRCCRQCKFHDYGAYNECQEVMAERVIEKERANFCEYFVLRGSAPAGTSKQEDAKKALEDLFRK' A
#
# COMPACT_ATOMS: atom_id res chain seq x y z
N HIS A 1 16.15 -5.77 -6.76
CA HIS A 1 15.83 -5.80 -5.33
C HIS A 1 15.74 -4.35 -4.93
N ASP A 2 14.52 -3.83 -4.76
CA ASP A 2 14.32 -2.39 -4.67
C ASP A 2 14.49 -1.96 -3.22
N THR A 3 15.53 -1.18 -2.99
CA THR A 3 15.88 -0.59 -1.70
C THR A 3 15.79 0.93 -1.80
N CYS A 4 15.46 1.58 -0.69
CA CYS A 4 15.44 3.03 -0.63
C CYS A 4 16.87 3.59 -0.76
N PRO A 5 17.17 4.50 -1.70
CA PRO A 5 18.53 5.03 -1.87
C PRO A 5 18.99 5.93 -0.71
N HIS A 6 18.06 6.40 0.12
CA HIS A 6 18.38 7.28 1.25
C HIS A 6 18.71 6.53 2.53
N CYS A 7 18.02 5.40 2.81
CA CYS A 7 18.21 4.65 4.06
C CYS A 7 18.62 3.18 3.86
N GLY A 8 18.56 2.64 2.64
CA GLY A 8 18.92 1.25 2.32
C GLY A 8 17.86 0.21 2.67
N TRP A 9 16.69 0.62 3.18
CA TRP A 9 15.63 -0.31 3.58
C TRP A 9 14.91 -0.91 2.39
N ASP A 10 14.45 -2.15 2.55
CA ASP A 10 13.68 -2.85 1.53
C ASP A 10 12.32 -2.19 1.30
N ILE A 11 12.05 -1.83 0.04
CA ILE A 11 10.77 -1.21 -0.33
C ILE A 11 9.65 -2.25 -0.30
N ARG A 12 9.95 -3.51 -0.63
CA ARG A 12 8.98 -4.62 -0.61
C ARG A 12 9.04 -5.39 0.71
N CYS A 13 8.79 -4.70 1.82
CA CYS A 13 8.69 -5.28 3.17
C CYS A 13 7.31 -5.05 3.79
N CYS A 14 6.96 -5.74 4.88
CA CYS A 14 5.66 -5.56 5.54
C CYS A 14 5.45 -4.11 5.99
N ARG A 15 6.46 -3.45 6.57
CA ARG A 15 6.31 -2.07 7.06
C ARG A 15 5.94 -1.06 5.98
N GLN A 16 6.31 -1.35 4.73
CA GLN A 16 5.97 -0.51 3.58
C GLN A 16 4.66 -0.92 2.89
N CYS A 17 4.01 -1.99 3.33
CA CYS A 17 2.72 -2.44 2.83
C CYS A 17 1.56 -1.63 3.43
N LYS A 18 0.50 -1.38 2.64
CA LYS A 18 -0.73 -0.71 3.12
C LYS A 18 -1.47 -1.50 4.19
N PHE A 19 -1.37 -2.83 4.16
CA PHE A 19 -2.08 -3.75 5.06
C PHE A 19 -1.35 -3.99 6.39
N HIS A 20 -0.13 -3.47 6.56
CA HIS A 20 0.58 -3.61 7.82
C HIS A 20 -0.03 -2.69 8.89
N ASP A 21 -0.28 -3.29 10.05
CA ASP A 21 -0.93 -2.67 11.20
C ASP A 21 -0.42 -3.35 12.48
N TYR A 22 0.24 -2.62 13.38
CA TYR A 22 0.79 -3.16 14.63
C TYR A 22 -0.29 -3.73 15.57
N GLY A 23 -1.55 -3.33 15.43
CA GLY A 23 -2.66 -3.83 16.25
C GLY A 23 -3.25 -5.15 15.76
N ALA A 24 -2.92 -5.59 14.54
CA ALA A 24 -3.47 -6.82 13.97
C ALA A 24 -2.73 -8.06 14.48
N TYR A 25 -3.42 -9.20 14.55
CA TYR A 25 -2.88 -10.47 15.10
C TYR A 25 -1.51 -10.88 14.52
N ASN A 26 -1.33 -10.75 13.21
CA ASN A 26 -0.07 -11.05 12.51
C ASN A 26 0.66 -9.78 12.04
N GLU A 27 0.31 -8.64 12.63
CA GLU A 27 0.68 -7.31 12.17
C GLU A 27 0.32 -7.06 10.69
N CYS A 28 -0.75 -7.72 10.24
CA CYS A 28 -1.27 -7.69 8.88
C CYS A 28 -2.80 -7.74 8.95
N GLN A 29 -3.46 -6.79 8.29
CA GLN A 29 -4.91 -6.71 8.19
C GLN A 29 -5.49 -7.70 7.17
N GLU A 30 -4.68 -8.19 6.24
CA GLU A 30 -5.07 -9.26 5.33
C GLU A 30 -4.90 -10.60 6.04
N VAL A 31 -6.02 -11.24 6.36
CA VAL A 31 -6.08 -12.47 7.16
C VAL A 31 -5.62 -13.70 6.39
N MET A 32 -5.70 -13.68 5.06
CA MET A 32 -5.24 -14.79 4.20
C MET A 32 -3.75 -14.68 3.85
N ALA A 33 -3.10 -13.57 4.19
CA ALA A 33 -1.68 -13.41 3.92
C ALA A 33 -0.84 -14.36 4.78
N GLU A 34 0.18 -14.95 4.17
CA GLU A 34 1.17 -15.74 4.90
C GLU A 34 1.85 -14.91 5.99
N ARG A 35 2.06 -15.54 7.16
CA ARG A 35 2.69 -14.86 8.29
C ARG A 35 4.18 -14.63 8.01
N VAL A 36 4.55 -13.38 7.79
CA VAL A 36 5.95 -12.95 7.72
C VAL A 36 6.47 -12.63 9.13
N ILE A 37 7.64 -13.13 9.51
CA ILE A 37 8.27 -12.81 10.81
C ILE A 37 9.12 -11.54 10.70
N GLU A 38 10.02 -11.48 9.72
CA GLU A 38 10.90 -10.33 9.48
C GLU A 38 10.16 -9.20 8.74
N LYS A 39 9.54 -8.28 9.49
CA LYS A 39 8.66 -7.25 8.91
C LYS A 39 9.39 -6.15 8.12
N GLU A 40 10.69 -5.99 8.38
CA GLU A 40 11.53 -4.92 7.80
C GLU A 40 12.33 -5.39 6.59
N ARG A 41 12.41 -6.71 6.38
CA ARG A 41 13.14 -7.32 5.26
C ARG A 41 12.23 -7.56 4.07
N ALA A 42 12.82 -7.62 2.89
CA ALA A 42 12.15 -7.98 1.67
C ALA A 42 11.43 -9.32 1.80
N ASN A 43 10.18 -9.37 1.33
CA ASN A 43 9.39 -10.58 1.26
C ASN A 43 8.61 -10.67 -0.05
N PHE A 44 8.00 -11.83 -0.28
CA PHE A 44 7.28 -12.13 -1.52
C PHE A 44 5.77 -12.20 -1.33
N CYS A 45 5.24 -11.61 -0.25
CA CYS A 45 3.81 -11.62 0.05
C CYS A 45 2.98 -11.20 -1.18
N GLU A 46 2.06 -12.08 -1.59
CA GLU A 46 1.22 -11.88 -2.79
C GLU A 46 0.22 -10.74 -2.61
N TYR A 47 -0.15 -10.45 -1.36
CA TYR A 47 -1.04 -9.35 -1.00
C TYR A 47 -0.31 -8.01 -0.82
N PHE A 48 1.00 -7.95 -1.08
CA PHE A 48 1.75 -6.71 -0.90
C PHE A 48 1.21 -5.59 -1.81
N VAL A 49 0.85 -4.47 -1.20
CA VAL A 49 0.55 -3.23 -1.91
C VAL A 49 1.29 -2.10 -1.23
N LEU A 50 2.09 -1.36 -2.02
CA LEU A 50 2.90 -0.27 -1.51
C LEU A 50 2.03 0.81 -0.87
N ARG A 51 2.30 1.17 0.39
CA ARG A 51 1.58 2.24 1.07
C ARG A 51 1.73 3.55 0.29
N GLY A 52 0.62 4.21 0.01
CA GLY A 52 0.59 5.46 -0.76
C GLY A 52 0.60 5.28 -2.28
N SER A 53 0.66 4.05 -2.80
CA SER A 53 0.44 3.82 -4.24
C SER A 53 -1.00 4.18 -4.62
N ALA A 54 -1.17 4.86 -5.74
CA ALA A 54 -2.50 5.02 -6.32
C ALA A 54 -3.06 3.65 -6.72
N PRO A 55 -4.37 3.39 -6.53
CA PRO A 55 -5.00 2.20 -7.10
C PRO A 55 -4.81 2.21 -8.61
N ALA A 56 -4.45 1.06 -9.17
CA ALA A 56 -4.37 0.89 -10.61
C ALA A 56 -5.79 1.06 -11.19
N GLY A 57 -6.05 2.16 -11.87
CA GLY A 57 -7.30 2.36 -12.61
C GLY A 57 -8.09 3.64 -12.32
N THR A 58 -7.70 4.52 -11.40
CA THR A 58 -8.31 5.86 -11.30
C THR A 58 -7.30 6.95 -11.62
N SER A 59 -7.49 7.61 -12.76
CA SER A 59 -6.79 8.85 -13.02
C SER A 59 -7.33 9.88 -12.03
N LYS A 60 -6.46 10.43 -11.16
CA LYS A 60 -6.83 11.54 -10.26
C LYS A 60 -7.49 12.70 -11.01
N GLN A 61 -7.23 12.85 -12.31
CA GLN A 61 -7.89 13.85 -13.15
C GLN A 61 -9.36 13.53 -13.44
N GLU A 62 -9.71 12.26 -13.65
CA GLU A 62 -11.11 11.86 -13.91
C GLU A 62 -11.96 12.02 -12.65
N ASP A 63 -11.44 11.60 -11.50
CA ASP A 63 -12.11 11.79 -10.21
C ASP A 63 -12.30 13.29 -9.89
N ALA A 64 -11.27 14.12 -10.14
CA ALA A 64 -11.35 15.56 -9.92
C ALA A 64 -12.35 16.25 -10.87
N LYS A 65 -12.42 15.83 -12.13
CA LYS A 65 -13.41 16.35 -13.10
C LYS A 65 -14.83 16.00 -12.68
N LYS A 66 -15.07 14.76 -12.27
CA LYS A 66 -16.39 14.31 -11.84
C LYS A 66 -16.86 15.03 -10.58
N ALA A 67 -15.97 15.23 -9.61
CA ALA A 67 -16.26 16.02 -8.41
C ALA A 67 -16.55 17.49 -8.73
N LEU A 68 -15.87 18.08 -9.72
CA LEU A 68 -16.14 19.44 -10.19
C LEU A 68 -17.54 19.53 -10.80
N GLU A 69 -17.90 18.60 -11.70
CA GLU A 69 -19.22 18.58 -12.34
C GLU A 69 -20.36 18.42 -11.33
N ASP A 70 -20.21 17.56 -10.32
CA ASP A 70 -21.24 17.37 -9.28
C ASP A 70 -21.47 18.62 -8.42
N LEU A 71 -20.47 19.50 -8.26
CA LEU A 71 -20.61 20.78 -7.54
C LEU A 71 -21.45 21.82 -8.29
N PHE A 72 -21.47 21.76 -9.63
CA PHE A 72 -22.15 22.74 -10.49
C PHE A 72 -23.51 22.27 -11.04
N ARG A 73 -23.92 21.01 -10.79
CA ARG A 73 -25.22 20.46 -11.20
C ARG A 73 -26.39 20.83 -10.26
N LYS A 74 -26.47 22.09 -9.85
CA LYS A 74 -27.61 22.66 -9.11
C LYS A 74 -28.41 23.63 -9.95
#